data_AF-A0ABD1RR16-F1
#
_entry.id   AF-A0ABD1RR16-F1
#
_cell.length_a   1.000
_cell.length_b   1.000
_cell.length_c   1.000
_cell.angle_alpha   90.00
_cell.angle_beta   90.00
_cell.angle_gamma   90.00
#
_symmetry.space_group_name_H-M   'P 1'
#
loop_
_entity.id
_entity.type
_entity.pdbx_description
1 polymer ?
#
loop_
_entity_poly.entity_id
_entity_poly.type
_entity_poly.pdbx_seq_one_letter_code
_entity_poly.pdbx_strand_id
1 'polypeptide(L)'
;MVIKNESSDGLMKKKTQGKTKIEIKKIEKLSYRQVTFSKRRVGLFKKASELCAESGAEIAIIVLSIGKRVFSFGHPSVDSVINRFEGSSDECDYSGTHEELVAAEMNGGFWWDAAVEGLGLEDLQRYMMSLEELKKMIEAGTLTGDRFTIS
;
A
#
# COMPACT_ATOMS: atom_id res chain seq x y z
N MET A 1 -47.32 52.23 -3.68
CA MET A 1 -45.86 52.04 -3.66
C MET A 1 -45.61 50.54 -3.74
N VAL A 2 -45.14 50.01 -4.87
CA VAL A 2 -44.84 48.57 -5.01
C VAL A 2 -43.34 48.42 -4.78
N ILE A 3 -42.97 47.73 -3.68
CA ILE A 3 -41.58 47.37 -3.41
C ILE A 3 -41.26 46.15 -4.27
N LYS A 4 -40.39 46.32 -5.27
CA LYS A 4 -39.79 45.19 -5.99
C LYS A 4 -38.65 44.64 -5.11
N ASN A 5 -38.80 43.41 -4.62
CA ASN A 5 -37.68 42.64 -4.08
C ASN A 5 -36.90 42.06 -5.27
N GLU A 6 -35.66 42.51 -5.45
CA GLU A 6 -34.71 41.86 -6.34
C GLU A 6 -34.14 40.64 -5.61
N SER A 7 -34.55 39.45 -6.03
CA SER A 7 -33.89 38.19 -5.64
C SER A 7 -32.52 38.14 -6.27
N SER A 8 -31.47 38.36 -5.47
CA SER A 8 -30.10 38.03 -5.85
C SER A 8 -29.94 36.50 -5.86
N ASP A 9 -30.17 35.89 -7.01
CA ASP A 9 -29.97 34.45 -7.21
C ASP A 9 -28.46 34.15 -7.27
N GLY A 10 -27.86 34.02 -6.08
CA GLY A 10 -26.43 33.79 -5.90
C GLY A 10 -26.04 32.38 -6.29
N LEU A 11 -25.55 32.21 -7.53
CA LEU A 11 -25.04 30.94 -8.05
C LEU A 11 -23.84 30.44 -7.20
N MET A 12 -24.10 29.50 -6.28
CA MET A 12 -23.07 28.91 -5.43
C MET A 12 -22.10 28.06 -6.25
N LYS A 13 -20.88 28.55 -6.48
CA LYS A 13 -19.81 27.81 -7.17
C LYS A 13 -19.33 26.64 -6.30
N LYS A 14 -19.36 25.42 -6.86
CA LYS A 14 -18.82 24.21 -6.21
C LYS A 14 -17.31 24.37 -5.95
N LYS A 15 -16.88 24.09 -4.71
CA LYS A 15 -15.48 24.24 -4.26
C LYS A 15 -14.51 23.19 -4.85
N THR A 16 -15.00 22.01 -5.25
CA THR A 16 -14.16 20.92 -5.79
C THR A 16 -14.86 20.14 -6.90
N GLN A 17 -14.10 19.59 -7.84
CA GLN A 17 -14.61 18.74 -8.93
C GLN A 17 -14.98 17.30 -8.50
N GLY A 18 -14.69 16.89 -7.25
CA GLY A 18 -14.99 15.54 -6.75
C GLY A 18 -14.05 14.46 -7.31
N LYS A 19 -14.41 13.17 -7.13
CA LYS A 19 -13.63 12.04 -7.64
C LYS A 19 -13.81 11.93 -9.16
N THR A 20 -12.74 12.16 -9.89
CA THR A 20 -12.73 12.01 -11.36
C THR A 20 -12.27 10.62 -11.77
N LYS A 21 -12.88 10.06 -12.82
CA LYS A 21 -12.41 8.83 -13.47
C LYS A 21 -11.08 9.11 -14.17
N ILE A 22 -10.12 8.20 -14.02
CA ILE A 22 -8.83 8.25 -14.71
C ILE A 22 -8.59 6.92 -15.42
N GLU A 23 -7.80 6.93 -16.49
CA GLU A 23 -7.41 5.73 -17.22
C GLU A 23 -6.46 4.85 -16.37
N ILE A 24 -6.53 3.54 -16.56
CA ILE A 24 -5.60 2.58 -15.94
C ILE A 24 -4.34 2.49 -16.80
N LYS A 25 -3.54 3.56 -16.72
CA LYS A 25 -2.21 3.67 -17.32
C LYS A 25 -1.28 4.41 -16.37
N LYS A 26 0.01 4.48 -16.71
CA LYS A 26 0.98 5.27 -15.94
C LYS A 26 0.55 6.74 -15.88
N ILE A 27 0.51 7.30 -14.66
CA ILE A 27 0.24 8.74 -14.47
C ILE A 27 1.55 9.48 -14.74
N GLU A 28 1.56 10.32 -15.78
CA GLU A 28 2.79 11.01 -16.19
C GLU A 28 3.20 12.11 -15.21
N LYS A 29 2.23 12.90 -14.72
CA LYS A 29 2.50 13.98 -13.76
C LYS A 29 2.93 13.41 -12.40
N LEU A 30 4.18 13.65 -12.02
CA LEU A 30 4.81 13.11 -10.81
C LEU A 30 4.01 13.37 -9.53
N SER A 31 3.53 14.60 -9.33
CA SER A 31 2.76 14.95 -8.13
C SER A 31 1.44 14.18 -8.04
N TYR A 32 0.71 14.04 -9.16
CA TYR A 32 -0.52 13.24 -9.19
C TYR A 32 -0.22 11.77 -8.99
N ARG A 33 0.90 11.27 -9.53
CA ARG A 33 1.34 9.90 -9.34
C ARG A 33 1.68 9.61 -7.88
N GLN A 34 2.41 10.49 -7.20
CA GLN A 34 2.75 10.37 -5.78
C GLN A 34 1.50 10.38 -4.87
N VAL A 35 0.57 11.31 -5.11
CA VAL A 35 -0.69 11.38 -4.36
C VAL A 35 -1.54 10.13 -4.62
N THR A 36 -1.64 9.70 -5.88
CA THR A 36 -2.42 8.51 -6.24
C THR A 36 -1.82 7.24 -5.65
N PHE A 37 -0.49 7.11 -5.70
CA PHE A 37 0.23 6.00 -5.07
C PHE A 37 -0.13 5.91 -3.59
N SER A 38 0.00 7.02 -2.86
CA SER A 38 -0.26 7.06 -1.41
C SER A 38 -1.70 6.65 -1.11
N LYS A 39 -2.68 7.25 -1.81
CA LYS A 39 -4.10 6.92 -1.61
C LYS A 39 -4.45 5.49 -1.98
N ARG A 40 -3.92 4.97 -3.10
CA ARG A 40 -4.20 3.59 -3.55
C ARG A 40 -3.54 2.54 -2.66
N ARG A 41 -2.31 2.78 -2.22
CA ARG A 41 -1.61 1.91 -1.27
C ARG A 41 -2.41 1.75 0.02
N VAL A 42 -2.86 2.87 0.60
CA VAL A 42 -3.69 2.88 1.81
C VAL A 42 -5.00 2.13 1.59
N GLY A 43 -5.72 2.42 0.50
CA GLY A 43 -6.97 1.73 0.18
C GLY A 43 -6.78 0.22 -0.06
N LEU A 44 -5.67 -0.17 -0.69
CA LEU A 44 -5.31 -1.57 -0.92
C LEU A 44 -5.07 -2.32 0.39
N PHE A 45 -4.26 -1.75 1.29
CA PHE A 45 -3.97 -2.38 2.58
C PHE A 45 -5.23 -2.51 3.44
N LYS A 46 -6.09 -1.50 3.44
CA LYS A 46 -7.39 -1.57 4.12
C LYS A 46 -8.24 -2.72 3.58
N LYS A 47 -8.34 -2.86 2.26
CA LYS A 47 -9.11 -3.96 1.64
C LYS A 47 -8.50 -5.33 1.89
N ALA A 48 -7.18 -5.45 1.90
CA ALA A 48 -6.51 -6.69 2.26
C ALA A 48 -6.79 -7.08 3.72
N SER A 49 -6.74 -6.13 4.65
CA SER A 49 -7.08 -6.36 6.06
C SER A 49 -8.53 -6.80 6.25
N GLU A 50 -9.49 -6.16 5.56
CA GLU A 50 -10.89 -6.58 5.58
C GLU A 50 -11.03 -8.01 5.04
N LEU A 51 -10.37 -8.34 3.92
CA LEU A 51 -10.43 -9.67 3.32
C LEU A 51 -9.85 -10.75 4.24
N CYS A 52 -8.70 -10.50 4.88
CA CYS A 52 -8.10 -11.41 5.85
C CYS A 52 -9.06 -11.66 7.02
N ALA A 53 -9.68 -10.61 7.56
CA ALA A 53 -10.61 -10.73 8.68
C ALA A 53 -11.91 -11.49 8.30
N GLU A 54 -12.43 -11.28 7.10
CA GLU A 54 -13.69 -11.90 6.64
C GLU A 54 -13.52 -13.37 6.22
N SER A 55 -12.40 -13.69 5.57
CA SER A 55 -12.20 -15.00 4.94
C SER A 55 -11.12 -15.87 5.60
N GLY A 56 -10.35 -15.34 6.54
CA GLY A 56 -9.17 -16.02 7.09
C GLY A 56 -8.06 -16.20 6.05
N ALA A 57 -8.11 -15.47 4.93
CA ALA A 57 -7.10 -15.57 3.88
C ALA A 57 -5.73 -15.09 4.37
N GLU A 58 -4.70 -15.90 4.11
CA GLU A 58 -3.31 -15.48 4.28
C GLU A 58 -2.88 -14.66 3.06
N ILE A 59 -2.36 -13.45 3.30
CA ILE A 59 -2.05 -12.48 2.24
C ILE A 59 -0.72 -11.81 2.56
N ALA A 60 0.14 -11.67 1.55
CA ALA A 60 1.28 -10.76 1.58
C ALA A 60 1.21 -9.78 0.40
N ILE A 61 1.39 -8.50 0.68
CA ILE A 61 1.44 -7.42 -0.31
C ILE A 61 2.71 -6.62 -0.08
N ILE A 62 3.51 -6.46 -1.13
CA ILE A 62 4.73 -5.63 -1.13
C ILE A 62 4.58 -4.56 -2.21
N VAL A 63 4.79 -3.30 -1.85
CA VAL A 63 4.64 -2.15 -2.74
C VAL A 63 5.88 -1.26 -2.71
N LEU A 64 6.50 -1.08 -3.87
CA LEU A 64 7.64 -0.19 -4.06
C LEU A 64 7.17 1.20 -4.50
N SER A 65 7.66 2.24 -3.83
CA SER A 65 7.44 3.63 -4.27
C SER A 65 8.50 4.08 -5.27
N ILE A 66 8.19 5.18 -6.00
CA ILE A 66 9.15 5.83 -6.90
C ILE A 66 10.40 6.30 -6.14
N GLY A 67 10.26 6.64 -4.85
CA GLY A 67 11.37 6.99 -3.97
C GLY A 67 12.11 5.78 -3.41
N LYS A 68 11.95 4.58 -4.00
CA LYS A 68 12.56 3.32 -3.57
C LYS A 68 12.23 2.88 -2.14
N ARG A 69 11.26 3.52 -1.48
CA ARG A 69 10.73 3.08 -0.18
C ARG A 69 9.75 1.95 -0.37
N VAL A 70 9.76 1.03 0.58
CA VAL A 70 8.95 -0.19 0.54
C VAL A 70 7.91 -0.18 1.65
N PHE A 71 6.73 -0.65 1.27
CA PHE A 71 5.58 -0.74 2.14
C PHE A 71 5.03 -2.15 2.00
N SER A 72 4.70 -2.76 3.12
CA SER A 72 4.18 -4.12 3.13
C SER A 72 2.96 -4.26 4.03
N PHE A 73 2.13 -5.24 3.71
CA PHE A 73 1.03 -5.73 4.52
C PHE A 73 1.10 -7.25 4.47
N GLY A 74 0.97 -7.91 5.62
CA GLY A 74 1.02 -9.36 5.72
C GLY A 74 0.08 -9.87 6.79
N HIS A 75 -0.59 -10.99 6.51
CA HIS A 75 -1.36 -11.75 7.49
C HIS A 75 -1.10 -13.25 7.24
N PRO A 76 -0.63 -14.01 8.25
CA PRO A 76 -0.32 -13.58 9.63
C PRO A 76 0.90 -12.65 9.75
N SER A 77 1.89 -12.79 8.87
CA SER A 77 2.98 -11.84 8.67
C SER A 77 3.48 -11.94 7.22
N VAL A 78 4.25 -10.96 6.74
CA VAL A 78 4.80 -10.99 5.38
C VAL A 78 5.78 -12.16 5.24
N ASP A 79 6.70 -12.30 6.19
CA ASP A 79 7.73 -13.34 6.19
C ASP A 79 7.12 -14.73 6.28
N SER A 80 6.09 -14.92 7.12
CA SER A 80 5.40 -16.22 7.24
C SER A 80 4.79 -16.68 5.91
N VAL A 81 4.19 -15.74 5.15
CA VAL A 81 3.60 -16.06 3.84
C VAL A 81 4.69 -16.33 2.80
N ILE A 82 5.79 -15.58 2.82
CA ILE A 82 6.93 -15.78 1.91
C ILE A 82 7.62 -17.11 2.18
N ASN A 83 7.97 -17.42 3.44
CA ASN A 83 8.65 -18.66 3.80
C ASN A 83 7.84 -19.89 3.38
N ARG A 84 6.51 -19.85 3.58
CA ARG A 84 5.61 -20.91 3.12
C ARG A 84 5.61 -21.07 1.61
N PHE A 85 5.75 -19.97 0.86
CA PHE A 85 5.86 -20.00 -0.59
C PHE A 85 7.22 -20.53 -1.07
N GLU A 86 8.30 -20.23 -0.34
CA GLU A 86 9.67 -20.70 -0.64
C GLU A 86 9.93 -22.17 -0.26
N GLY A 87 9.01 -22.80 0.47
CA GLY A 87 9.09 -24.23 0.82
C GLY A 87 9.96 -24.52 2.06
N SER A 88 10.41 -23.48 2.77
CA SER A 88 11.03 -23.59 4.09
C SER A 88 9.95 -23.91 5.12
N SER A 89 9.86 -25.18 5.50
CA SER A 89 8.95 -25.65 6.54
C SER A 89 9.49 -25.22 7.90
N ASP A 90 8.91 -24.19 8.49
CA ASP A 90 9.07 -23.94 9.93
C ASP A 90 7.70 -24.00 10.62
N GLU A 91 7.67 -24.79 11.69
CA GLU A 91 6.51 -25.17 12.47
C GLU A 91 5.77 -23.96 13.05
N CYS A 92 4.44 -24.00 12.95
CA CYS A 92 3.57 -22.98 13.51
C CYS A 92 3.49 -23.11 15.03
N ASP A 93 4.10 -22.17 15.76
CA ASP A 93 3.73 -21.93 17.16
C ASP A 93 2.63 -20.86 17.20
N TYR A 94 1.38 -21.33 17.13
CA TYR A 94 0.20 -20.51 17.40
C TYR A 94 0.07 -20.31 18.91
N SER A 95 0.87 -19.41 19.47
CA SER A 95 0.72 -18.97 20.85
C SER A 95 0.79 -17.44 20.93
N GLY A 96 -0.38 -16.81 20.82
CA GLY A 96 -0.51 -15.36 20.88
C GLY A 96 -1.97 -14.92 20.79
N THR A 97 -2.68 -15.09 21.91
CA THR A 97 -4.03 -14.61 22.17
C THR A 97 -4.19 -13.10 21.99
N HIS A 98 -5.37 -12.71 21.49
CA HIS A 98 -6.17 -11.52 21.86
C HIS A 98 -5.56 -10.11 21.77
N GLU A 99 -6.39 -9.19 21.25
CA GLU A 99 -6.46 -7.80 21.72
C GLU A 99 -5.20 -6.93 21.62
N GLU A 100 -4.85 -6.52 20.40
CA GLU A 100 -4.20 -5.21 20.22
C GLU A 100 -4.67 -4.53 18.91
N LEU A 101 -5.99 -4.34 18.81
CA LEU A 101 -6.61 -3.42 17.85
C LEU A 101 -7.39 -2.31 18.58
N VAL A 102 -6.90 -1.87 19.74
CA VAL A 102 -7.51 -0.77 20.48
C VAL A 102 -6.63 0.48 20.41
N ALA A 103 -7.17 1.45 19.69
CA ALA A 103 -6.98 2.89 19.86
C ALA A 103 -5.60 3.49 19.54
N ALA A 104 -5.46 3.89 18.28
CA ALA A 104 -4.90 5.19 17.94
C ALA A 104 -5.99 6.08 17.30
N GLU A 105 -7.13 6.20 18.00
CA GLU A 105 -8.09 7.27 17.74
C GLU A 105 -7.67 8.49 18.54
N MET A 106 -6.67 9.21 18.02
CA MET A 106 -6.37 10.62 18.31
C MET A 106 -5.25 11.05 17.36
N ASN A 107 -5.61 11.87 16.36
CA ASN A 107 -4.76 12.46 15.30
C ASN A 107 -4.79 11.84 13.90
N GLY A 108 -5.89 11.22 13.43
CA GLY A 108 -6.17 11.08 11.99
C GLY A 108 -5.05 10.48 11.10
N GLY A 109 -4.09 9.81 11.72
CA GLY A 109 -2.88 9.26 11.11
C GLY A 109 -2.94 7.76 11.30
N PHE A 110 -2.93 7.04 10.19
CA PHE A 110 -2.94 5.58 10.22
C PHE A 110 -1.54 5.04 10.50
N TRP A 111 -1.41 3.94 11.23
CA TRP A 111 -0.11 3.40 11.65
C TRP A 111 0.86 3.10 10.49
N TRP A 112 0.35 2.90 9.26
CA TRP A 112 1.17 2.63 8.06
C TRP A 112 1.67 3.91 7.37
N ASP A 113 1.21 5.08 7.82
CA ASP A 113 1.77 6.39 7.49
C ASP A 113 2.84 6.82 8.51
N ALA A 114 3.09 6.03 9.56
CA ALA A 114 4.31 6.18 10.34
C ALA A 114 5.49 5.99 9.37
N ALA A 115 6.30 7.04 9.24
CA ALA A 115 7.54 6.91 8.51
C ALA A 115 8.36 5.82 9.18
N VAL A 116 8.99 4.96 8.38
CA VAL A 116 10.11 4.13 8.81
C VAL A 116 11.33 5.05 9.04
N GLU A 117 11.17 6.08 9.86
CA GLU A 117 12.24 6.96 10.34
C GLU A 117 13.01 6.30 11.48
N GLY A 118 12.63 5.08 11.88
CA GLY A 118 13.29 4.27 12.91
C GLY A 118 14.23 3.17 12.39
N LEU A 119 14.40 2.99 11.08
CA LEU A 119 15.47 2.11 10.59
C LEU A 119 16.79 2.88 10.66
N GLY A 120 17.74 2.34 11.43
CA GLY A 120 19.09 2.86 11.50
C GLY A 120 19.70 2.93 10.10
N LEU A 121 20.67 3.82 9.92
CA LEU A 121 21.39 4.00 8.66
C LEU A 121 21.88 2.66 8.08
N GLU A 122 22.27 1.73 8.96
CA GLU A 122 22.75 0.39 8.65
C GLU A 122 21.68 -0.51 8.04
N ASP A 123 20.45 -0.49 8.58
CA ASP A 123 19.36 -1.32 8.07
C ASP A 123 18.84 -0.79 6.74
N LEU A 124 18.82 0.53 6.57
CA LEU A 124 18.51 1.16 5.28
C LEU A 124 19.58 0.81 4.23
N GLN A 125 20.84 0.72 4.64
CA GLN A 125 21.96 0.36 3.78
C GLN A 125 21.93 -1.12 3.38
N ARG A 126 21.61 -2.02 4.32
CA ARG A 126 21.36 -3.45 4.03
C ARG A 126 20.20 -3.62 3.05
N TYR A 127 19.11 -2.92 3.29
CA TYR A 127 17.93 -2.97 2.44
C TYR A 127 18.22 -2.47 1.02
N MET A 128 18.99 -1.39 0.90
CA MET A 128 19.42 -0.85 -0.39
C MET A 128 20.34 -1.82 -1.15
N MET A 129 21.26 -2.51 -0.45
CA MET A 129 22.11 -3.53 -1.04
C MET A 129 21.30 -4.73 -1.56
N SER A 130 20.33 -5.21 -0.78
CA SER A 130 19.44 -6.31 -1.20
C SER A 130 18.60 -5.94 -2.43
N LEU A 131 18.15 -4.69 -2.53
CA LEU A 131 17.41 -4.22 -3.70
C LEU A 131 18.29 -4.06 -4.95
N GLU A 132 19.56 -3.65 -4.80
CA GLU A 132 20.51 -3.58 -5.91
C GLU A 132 20.90 -4.96 -6.42
N GLU A 133 21.04 -5.93 -5.52
CA GLU A 133 21.31 -7.31 -5.87
C GLU A 133 20.14 -7.94 -6.62
N LEU A 134 18.90 -7.74 -6.14
CA LEU A 134 17.70 -8.20 -6.83
C LEU A 134 17.55 -7.57 -8.23
N LYS A 135 17.84 -6.27 -8.36
CA LYS A 135 17.84 -5.58 -9.66
C LYS A 135 18.85 -6.19 -10.62
N LYS A 136 20.05 -6.50 -10.12
CA LYS A 136 21.12 -7.16 -10.89
C LYS A 136 20.71 -8.56 -11.33
N MET A 137 20.01 -9.32 -10.48
CA MET A 137 19.49 -10.65 -10.83
C MET A 137 18.40 -10.59 -11.91
N ILE A 138 17.52 -9.60 -11.88
CA ILE A 138 16.50 -9.39 -12.92
C ILE A 138 17.16 -8.97 -14.23
N GLU A 139 18.15 -8.07 -14.18
CA GLU A 139 18.90 -7.61 -15.38
C GLU A 139 19.80 -8.70 -15.96
N ALA A 140 20.31 -9.62 -15.14
CA ALA A 140 21.08 -10.77 -15.56
C ALA A 140 20.22 -11.91 -16.13
N GLY A 141 18.89 -11.76 -16.16
CA GLY A 141 17.98 -12.75 -16.75
C GLY A 141 17.89 -14.08 -16.00
N THR A 142 18.36 -14.17 -14.76
CA THR A 142 18.40 -15.44 -14.00
C THR A 142 17.06 -15.84 -13.38
N LEU A 143 16.03 -14.99 -13.47
CA LEU A 143 14.68 -15.28 -12.96
C LEU A 143 13.63 -15.49 -14.07
N THR A 144 14.02 -15.48 -15.35
CA THR A 144 13.14 -15.99 -16.42
C THR A 144 13.26 -17.51 -16.48
N GLY A 145 12.74 -18.16 -15.44
CA GLY A 145 12.37 -19.56 -15.53
C GLY A 145 11.20 -19.68 -16.51
N ASP A 146 11.50 -20.15 -17.73
CA ASP A 146 10.53 -20.68 -18.67
C ASP A 146 9.64 -21.71 -17.96
N ARG A 147 8.44 -21.30 -17.53
CA ARG A 147 7.39 -22.25 -17.15
C ARG A 147 5.99 -21.64 -17.11
N PHE A 148 5.55 -21.00 -18.20
CA PHE A 148 4.12 -20.83 -18.50
C PHE A 148 3.88 -20.82 -20.02
N THR A 149 4.05 -21.98 -20.65
CA THR A 149 3.32 -22.31 -21.88
C THR A 149 2.10 -23.14 -21.48
N ILE A 150 0.92 -22.54 -21.59
CA ILE A 150 -0.35 -23.24 -21.50
C ILE A 150 -0.68 -23.73 -22.92
N SER A 151 -0.70 -25.04 -23.14
CA SER A 151 -1.42 -25.67 -24.26
C SER A 151 -2.86 -25.91 -23.88
#